data_AF-A0A520LPS6-F1
#
_entry.id   AF-A0A520LPS6-F1
#
_cell.length_a   1.000
_cell.length_b   1.000
_cell.length_c   1.000
_cell.angle_alpha   90.00
_cell.angle_beta   90.00
_cell.angle_gamma   90.00
#
_symmetry.space_group_name_H-M   'P 1'
#
loop_
_entity.id
_entity.type
_entity.pdbx_description
1 polymer ?
#
loop_
_entity_poly.entity_id
_entity_poly.type
_entity_poly.pdbx_seq_one_letter_code
_entity_poly.pdbx_strand_id
1 'polypeptide(L)' 'MAEAEQERNRPTTTHCIVRSDGESDALTGQSYSSYDMAYEQLERYYGDLCCSDDDRIDYVIVALNPSPAA' A
#
# COMPACT_ATOMS: atom_id res chain seq x y z
N MET A 1 -2.26 32.57 -16.95
CA MET A 1 -1.43 31.47 -17.46
C MET A 1 -0.43 31.10 -16.37
N ALA A 2 -0.84 30.28 -15.40
CA ALA A 2 0.04 29.78 -14.33
C ALA A 2 -0.67 28.66 -13.56
N GLU A 3 -1.07 27.58 -14.24
CA GLU A 3 -1.64 26.39 -13.59
C GLU A 3 -1.06 25.12 -14.22
N ALA A 4 0.25 25.12 -14.44
CA ALA A 4 0.99 24.01 -15.02
C ALA A 4 2.29 23.82 -14.26
N GLU A 5 2.20 23.59 -12.94
CA GLU A 5 3.37 23.21 -12.14
C GLU A 5 2.98 22.30 -10.97
N GLN A 6 1.98 21.45 -11.19
CA GLN A 6 1.69 20.31 -10.32
C GLN A 6 2.40 19.05 -10.83
N GLU A 7 3.65 19.17 -11.32
CA GLU A 7 4.33 18.08 -12.06
C GLU A 7 5.76 17.74 -11.62
N ARG A 8 6.38 18.43 -10.64
CA ARG A 8 7.81 18.16 -10.30
C ARG A 8 8.13 17.85 -8.84
N ASN A 9 7.15 17.85 -7.95
CA ASN A 9 7.33 17.39 -6.58
C ASN A 9 6.15 16.50 -6.18
N ARG A 10 5.92 15.41 -6.92
CA ARG A 10 5.09 14.34 -6.36
C ARG A 10 5.90 13.81 -5.17
N PRO A 11 5.47 14.00 -3.91
CA PRO A 11 6.08 13.24 -2.84
C PRO A 11 6.01 11.79 -3.28
N THR A 12 7.15 11.10 -3.36
CA THR A 12 7.22 9.66 -3.59
C THR A 12 6.59 9.02 -2.38
N THR A 13 5.25 9.05 -2.36
CA THR A 13 4.43 8.54 -1.29
C THR A 13 4.47 7.05 -1.50
N THR A 14 5.34 6.42 -0.74
CA THR A 14 5.52 4.99 -0.81
C THR A 14 4.38 4.35 -0.03
N HIS A 15 3.66 3.46 -0.67
CA HIS A 15 2.54 2.74 -0.10
C HIS A 15 3.02 1.36 0.33
N CYS A 16 2.72 0.97 1.55
CA CYS A 16 3.04 -0.37 2.04
C CYS A 16 1.75 -1.06 2.47
N ILE A 17 1.66 -2.34 2.22
CA ILE A 17 0.56 -3.16 2.75
C ILE A 17 0.96 -3.58 4.16
N VAL A 18 0.05 -3.54 5.13
CA VAL A 18 0.31 -3.97 6.51
C VAL A 18 -0.80 -4.89 6.97
N ARG A 19 -0.45 -6.01 7.61
CA ARG A 19 -1.42 -6.88 8.29
C ARG A 19 -1.84 -6.20 9.59
N SER A 20 -3.13 -6.25 9.90
CA SER A 20 -3.68 -5.73 11.15
C SER A 20 -3.18 -6.52 12.38
N ASP A 21 -2.72 -7.75 12.17
CA ASP A 21 -2.06 -8.60 13.16
C ASP A 21 -0.64 -8.10 13.56
N GLY A 22 -0.06 -7.18 12.78
CA GLY A 22 1.28 -6.63 13.01
C GLY A 22 2.43 -7.53 12.52
N GLU A 23 2.11 -8.71 12.00
CA GLU A 23 3.10 -9.56 11.33
C GLU A 23 3.51 -9.04 9.95
N SER A 24 4.73 -9.41 9.56
CA SER A 24 5.30 -9.09 8.25
C SER A 24 5.39 -10.33 7.38
N ASP A 25 4.74 -10.32 6.21
CA ASP A 25 4.79 -11.39 5.21
C ASP A 25 5.32 -10.88 3.85
N ALA A 26 5.45 -11.75 2.86
CA ALA A 26 5.85 -11.41 1.49
C ALA A 26 4.98 -10.30 0.86
N LEU A 27 3.73 -10.14 1.31
CA LEU A 27 2.85 -9.06 0.88
C LEU A 27 3.12 -7.73 1.59
N THR A 28 3.38 -7.75 2.90
CA THR A 28 3.54 -6.52 3.71
C THR A 28 4.98 -6.00 3.76
N GLY A 29 5.96 -6.83 3.38
CA GLY A 29 7.36 -6.42 3.23
C GLY A 29 7.64 -5.64 1.94
N GLN A 30 6.62 -5.47 1.08
CA GLN A 30 6.76 -4.74 -0.18
C GLN A 30 6.27 -3.30 -0.09
N SER A 31 7.07 -2.43 -0.69
CA SER A 31 6.82 -1.00 -0.78
C SER A 31 6.52 -0.62 -2.23
N TYR A 32 5.36 -0.04 -2.45
CA TYR A 32 4.80 0.31 -3.74
C TYR A 32 4.88 1.82 -3.96
N SER A 33 5.08 2.25 -5.21
CA SER A 33 5.09 3.67 -5.56
C SER A 33 3.68 4.27 -5.68
N SER A 34 2.64 3.43 -5.71
CA SER A 34 1.24 3.82 -5.92
C SER A 34 0.29 2.93 -5.12
N TYR A 35 -0.82 3.51 -4.65
CA TYR A 35 -1.91 2.77 -4.00
C TYR A 35 -2.50 1.69 -4.92
N ASP A 36 -2.68 2.00 -6.20
CA ASP A 36 -3.27 1.09 -7.20
C ASP A 36 -2.48 -0.22 -7.31
N MET A 37 -1.16 -0.14 -7.42
CA MET A 37 -0.27 -1.32 -7.41
C MET A 37 -0.36 -2.13 -6.12
N ALA A 38 -0.45 -1.45 -4.97
CA ALA A 38 -0.61 -2.13 -3.68
C ALA A 38 -1.97 -2.85 -3.63
N TYR A 39 -3.03 -2.21 -4.13
CA TYR A 39 -4.38 -2.75 -4.16
C TYR A 39 -4.50 -3.94 -5.12
N GLU A 40 -3.93 -3.86 -6.33
CA GLU A 40 -3.89 -4.99 -7.27
C GLU A 40 -3.23 -6.23 -6.65
N GLN A 41 -2.11 -6.05 -5.94
CA GLN A 41 -1.46 -7.17 -5.26
C GLN A 41 -2.27 -7.71 -4.08
N LEU A 42 -2.92 -6.82 -3.33
CA LEU A 42 -3.80 -7.21 -2.24
C LEU A 42 -5.00 -8.01 -2.75
N GLU A 43 -5.68 -7.52 -3.79
CA GLU A 43 -6.82 -8.18 -4.42
C GLU A 43 -6.42 -9.55 -4.97
N ARG A 44 -5.26 -9.63 -5.63
CA ARG A 44 -4.72 -10.91 -6.12
C ARG A 44 -4.46 -11.90 -4.99
N TYR A 45 -3.90 -11.43 -3.87
CA TYR A 45 -3.65 -12.27 -2.70
C TYR A 45 -4.96 -12.79 -2.08
N TYR A 46 -5.95 -11.92 -1.92
CA TYR A 46 -7.28 -12.32 -1.44
C TYR A 46 -8.02 -13.26 -2.42
N GLY A 47 -7.79 -13.11 -3.72
CA GLY A 47 -8.33 -14.00 -4.75
C GLY A 47 -7.72 -15.40 -4.72
N ASP A 48 -6.42 -15.51 -4.39
CA ASP A 48 -5.69 -16.78 -4.29
C ASP A 48 -6.00 -17.53 -2.97
N LEU A 49 -6.35 -16.81 -1.90
CA LEU A 49 -6.65 -17.37 -0.56
C LEU A 49 -7.98 -18.17 -0.47
N CYS A 50 -8.57 -18.60 -1.58
CA CYS A 50 -9.85 -19.28 -1.54
C CYS A 50 -9.75 -20.67 -0.88
N CYS A 51 -10.43 -20.85 0.26
CA CYS A 51 -11.75 -21.49 0.26
C CYS A 51 -12.18 -22.09 1.64
N SER A 52 -11.45 -21.91 2.74
CA SER A 52 -11.92 -22.41 4.07
C SER A 52 -11.45 -21.62 5.31
N ASP A 53 -10.74 -20.51 5.14
CA ASP A 53 -10.08 -19.83 6.26
C ASP A 53 -10.97 -18.71 6.84
N ASP A 54 -11.58 -19.00 8.00
CA ASP A 54 -12.28 -18.01 8.84
C ASP A 54 -11.28 -17.02 9.48
N ASP A 55 -9.98 -17.33 9.44
CA ASP A 55 -8.85 -16.50 9.82
C ASP A 55 -8.49 -15.45 8.74
N ARG A 56 -9.50 -14.73 8.24
CA ARG A 56 -9.27 -13.60 7.33
C ARG A 56 -8.50 -12.52 8.06
N ILE A 57 -7.19 -12.46 7.81
CA ILE A 57 -6.38 -11.34 8.25
C ILE A 57 -6.78 -10.10 7.45
N ASP A 58 -7.03 -9.01 8.16
CA ASP A 58 -7.28 -7.70 7.55
C ASP A 58 -5.93 -7.07 7.14
N TYR A 59 -5.85 -6.57 5.92
CA TYR A 59 -4.68 -5.89 5.40
C TYR A 59 -5.04 -4.46 5.03
N VAL A 60 -4.25 -3.50 5.50
CA VAL A 60 -4.44 -2.06 5.26
C VAL A 60 -3.29 -1.52 4.41
N ILE A 61 -3.59 -0.62 3.49
CA ILE A 61 -2.57 0.07 2.69
C ILE A 61 -2.26 1.41 3.37
N VAL A 62 -1.03 1.57 3.84
CA VAL A 62 -0.57 2.81 4.48
C VAL A 62 0.32 3.61 3.55
N ALA A 63 0.05 4.91 3.47
CA ALA A 63 0.91 5.86 2.78
C ALA A 63 2.02 6.32 3.74
N LEU A 64 3.27 5.92 3.46
CA LEU A 64 4.46 6.45 4.11
C LEU A 64 4.76 7.81 3.48
N ASN A 65 4.07 8.83 3.99
CA ASN A 65 4.45 10.19 3.71
C ASN A 65 5.77 10.44 4.46
N PRO A 66 6.88 10.81 3.79
CA PRO A 66 7.98 11.39 4.52
C PRO A 66 7.42 12.65 5.18
N SER A 67 7.24 12.61 6.49
CA SER A 67 6.91 13.79 7.28
C SER A 67 7.86 14.91 6.86
N PRO A 68 7.38 16.12 6.51
CA PRO A 68 8.26 17.26 6.40
C PRO A 68 8.72 17.56 7.82
N ALA A 69 9.84 16.95 8.22
CA ALA A 69 10.53 17.29 9.45
C ALA A 69 10.81 18.81 9.40
N ALA A 70 10.24 19.50 10.37
CA ALA A 70 10.23 20.94 10.57
C ALA A 70 11.63 21.55 10.70
#